data_AF-E9GIJ3-F1
#
_entry.id   AF-E9GIJ3-F1
#
_cell.length_a   1.000
_cell.length_b   1.000
_cell.length_c   1.000
_cell.angle_alpha   90.00
_cell.angle_beta   90.00
_cell.angle_gamma   90.00
#
_symmetry.space_group_name_H-M   'P 1'
#
loop_
_entity.id
_entity.type
_entity.pdbx_description
1 polymer ?
#
loop_
_entity_poly.entity_id
_entity_poly.type
_entity_poly.pdbx_seq_one_letter_code
_entity_poly.pdbx_strand_id
1 'polypeptide(L)'
;MALGKTKLALKDYETVFKARPNDKDAKLKFNECSKIVRQQAFERAIAVDTVKKSVSESINIDSMAVESTYTGPHLVNGRVTLEFMQELMDAYKDQKKLHRKYAFQILLEVAELFKAQPSLIDVTIPEDSKFTVCGDIHGQFYDLMNIFKLNGLPSTENPFLFNGDFVDRGSFSVECIFTLFGFKLLYPNHFFMARGNHESQTMNQMYGFEGEVKSKYSSQMAELFTEVYNWLPLCHCLNQRVLVMHGGLFSRDGITLEDIRITDRNRQPPEEGIMCELLWSDPQPMKGRSPSKRGVGIQFGPDVTARFLEHNHLDYIVRSHEVKSDGYEEAHDGKCITVFSAPNYCDTMGNKGAFITMNGKDMKPHFTTYEAVPHPDVKPMAYANSMMSLFG
;
A
#
# COMPACT_ATOMS: atom_id res chain seq x y z
N MET A 1 -15.13 12.47 7.55
CA MET A 1 -13.73 12.92 7.30
C MET A 1 -12.84 11.81 6.76
N ALA A 2 -12.87 10.61 7.36
CA ALA A 2 -12.05 9.45 6.97
C ALA A 2 -12.09 9.05 5.47
N LEU A 3 -13.15 9.44 4.73
CA LEU A 3 -13.30 9.21 3.28
C LEU A 3 -12.80 10.37 2.40
N GLY A 4 -12.06 11.34 2.95
CA GLY A 4 -11.62 12.53 2.20
C GLY A 4 -12.75 13.52 1.84
N LYS A 5 -14.00 13.23 2.21
CA LYS A 5 -15.19 14.09 2.01
C LYS A 5 -15.22 15.27 3.01
N THR A 6 -14.18 16.09 2.99
CA THR A 6 -13.90 17.19 3.94
C THR A 6 -14.98 18.27 3.92
N LYS A 7 -15.55 18.60 2.75
CA LYS A 7 -16.65 19.58 2.64
C LYS A 7 -17.91 19.14 3.37
N LEU A 8 -18.25 17.84 3.33
CA LEU A 8 -19.40 17.31 4.08
C LEU A 8 -19.10 17.31 5.58
N ALA A 9 -17.92 16.84 5.98
CA ALA A 9 -17.50 16.86 7.38
C ALA A 9 -17.52 18.28 7.97
N LEU A 10 -17.13 19.29 7.19
CA LEU A 10 -17.17 20.69 7.63
C LEU A 10 -18.58 21.15 7.99
N LYS A 11 -19.61 20.73 7.24
CA LYS A 11 -21.01 21.06 7.54
C LYS A 11 -21.46 20.45 8.87
N ASP A 12 -21.03 19.22 9.15
CA ASP A 12 -21.34 18.55 10.42
C ASP A 12 -20.66 19.27 11.59
N TYR A 13 -19.36 19.58 11.49
CA TYR A 13 -18.66 20.33 12.54
C TYR A 13 -19.19 21.73 12.73
N GLU A 14 -19.60 22.41 11.64
CA GLU A 14 -20.26 23.71 11.73
C GLU A 14 -21.56 23.62 12.52
N THR A 15 -22.34 22.56 12.31
CA THR A 15 -23.59 22.31 13.03
C THR A 15 -23.33 22.10 14.52
N VAL A 16 -22.34 21.27 14.88
CA VAL A 16 -21.95 21.03 16.28
C VAL A 16 -21.42 22.29 16.94
N PHE A 17 -20.54 23.03 16.25
CA PHE A 17 -19.98 24.28 16.75
C PHE A 17 -21.08 25.35 16.99
N LYS A 18 -22.05 25.47 16.07
CA LYS A 18 -23.21 26.36 16.26
C LYS A 18 -24.08 25.95 17.44
N ALA A 19 -24.30 24.65 17.63
CA ALA A 19 -25.09 24.13 18.75
C ALA A 19 -24.35 24.26 20.11
N ARG A 20 -23.01 24.21 20.11
CA ARG A 20 -22.16 24.27 21.31
C ARG A 20 -20.96 25.23 21.12
N PRO A 21 -21.19 26.55 21.07
CA PRO A 21 -20.15 27.53 20.71
C PRO A 21 -19.00 27.66 21.73
N ASN A 22 -19.24 27.26 22.99
CA ASN A 22 -18.23 27.30 24.05
C ASN A 22 -17.45 25.98 24.21
N ASP A 23 -17.81 24.94 23.47
CA ASP A 23 -17.10 23.66 23.49
C ASP A 23 -15.76 23.81 22.76
N LYS A 24 -14.66 23.63 23.50
CA LYS A 24 -13.30 23.81 22.98
C LYS A 24 -12.96 22.79 21.90
N ASP A 25 -13.44 21.55 22.03
CA ASP A 25 -13.19 20.47 21.06
C ASP A 25 -13.98 20.73 19.78
N ALA A 26 -15.26 21.13 19.89
CA ALA A 26 -16.07 21.49 18.73
C ALA A 26 -15.46 22.63 17.92
N LYS A 27 -14.97 23.68 18.60
CA LYS A 27 -14.30 24.81 17.96
C LYS A 27 -12.97 24.39 17.30
N LEU A 28 -12.17 23.57 17.96
CA LEU A 28 -10.91 23.06 17.42
C LEU A 28 -11.16 22.25 16.14
N LYS A 29 -12.05 21.25 16.19
CA LYS A 29 -12.38 20.39 15.04
C LYS A 29 -12.98 21.15 13.86
N PHE A 30 -13.84 22.14 14.12
CA PHE A 30 -14.37 23.02 13.08
C PHE A 30 -13.25 23.81 12.39
N ASN A 31 -12.37 24.46 13.16
CA ASN A 31 -11.29 25.27 12.62
C ASN A 31 -10.30 24.43 11.79
N GLU A 32 -9.88 23.28 12.32
CA GLU A 32 -8.98 22.37 11.61
C GLU A 32 -9.63 21.82 10.34
N CYS A 33 -10.90 21.40 10.37
CA CYS A 33 -11.62 21.00 9.17
C CYS A 33 -11.69 22.13 8.13
N SER A 34 -11.96 23.36 8.58
CA SER A 34 -12.03 24.52 7.69
C SER A 34 -10.67 24.82 7.04
N LYS A 35 -9.58 24.65 7.78
CA LYS A 35 -8.21 24.81 7.25
C LYS A 35 -7.94 23.80 6.14
N ILE A 36 -8.28 22.53 6.36
CA ILE A 36 -8.11 21.45 5.38
C ILE A 36 -8.95 21.73 4.12
N VAL A 37 -10.23 22.11 4.26
CA VAL A 37 -11.09 22.41 3.11
C VAL A 37 -10.54 23.57 2.28
N ARG A 38 -10.01 24.62 2.92
CA ARG A 38 -9.38 25.75 2.23
C ARG A 38 -8.11 25.33 1.49
N GLN A 39 -7.26 24.53 2.13
CA GLN A 39 -6.05 24.01 1.51
C GLN A 39 -6.38 23.15 0.28
N GLN A 40 -7.32 22.21 0.39
CA GLN A 40 -7.77 21.38 -0.75
C GLN A 40 -8.46 22.19 -1.87
N ALA A 41 -9.10 23.32 -1.54
CA ALA A 41 -9.66 24.20 -2.56
C ALA A 41 -8.55 24.95 -3.31
N PHE A 42 -7.53 25.41 -2.60
CA PHE A 42 -6.34 26.04 -3.17
C PHE A 42 -5.58 25.06 -4.07
N GLU A 43 -5.28 23.86 -3.58
CA GLU A 43 -4.61 22.78 -4.33
C GLU A 43 -5.38 22.39 -5.60
N ARG A 44 -6.72 22.33 -5.54
CA ARG A 44 -7.54 22.09 -6.73
C ARG A 44 -7.49 23.25 -7.71
N ALA A 45 -7.50 24.50 -7.24
CA ALA A 45 -7.44 25.66 -8.12
C ALA A 45 -6.12 25.72 -8.90
N ILE A 46 -5.00 25.36 -8.29
CA ILE A 46 -3.69 25.31 -8.96
C ILE A 46 -3.53 24.09 -9.89
N ALA A 47 -4.35 23.03 -9.72
CA ALA A 47 -4.26 21.81 -10.51
C ALA A 47 -4.89 21.92 -11.92
N VAL A 48 -5.72 22.95 -12.17
CA VAL A 48 -6.53 23.05 -13.41
C VAL A 48 -5.74 23.67 -14.59
N ASP A 49 -4.60 24.33 -14.36
CA ASP A 49 -3.96 25.18 -15.39
C ASP A 49 -2.56 24.77 -15.87
N THR A 50 -2.05 23.59 -15.52
CA THR A 50 -0.73 23.16 -16.05
C THR A 50 -0.71 21.69 -16.45
N VAL A 51 -0.20 21.41 -17.65
CA VAL A 51 0.45 20.13 -17.92
C VAL A 51 1.57 20.03 -16.89
N LYS A 52 1.31 19.38 -15.75
CA LYS A 52 2.31 19.19 -14.71
C LYS A 52 3.45 18.42 -15.36
N LYS A 53 4.57 19.09 -15.58
CA LYS A 53 5.84 18.40 -15.86
C LYS A 53 6.05 17.42 -14.71
N SER A 54 6.36 16.17 -15.05
CA SER A 54 6.61 15.15 -14.05
C SER A 54 7.75 15.62 -13.13
N VAL A 55 7.59 15.42 -11.83
CA VAL A 55 8.60 15.83 -10.84
C VAL A 55 9.94 15.18 -11.15
N SER A 56 9.94 13.97 -11.75
CA SER A 56 11.15 13.30 -12.20
C SER A 56 11.99 14.13 -13.18
N GLU A 57 11.36 14.92 -14.06
CA GLU A 57 12.06 15.77 -15.04
C GLU A 57 12.82 16.95 -14.38
N SER A 58 12.41 17.32 -13.16
CA SER A 58 13.02 18.42 -12.40
C SER A 58 14.17 17.98 -11.50
N ILE A 59 14.36 16.67 -11.31
CA ILE A 59 15.34 16.12 -10.38
C ILE A 59 16.67 15.92 -11.09
N ASN A 60 17.70 16.62 -10.62
CA ASN A 60 19.08 16.42 -11.05
C ASN A 60 19.85 15.66 -9.95
N ILE A 61 20.07 14.36 -10.16
CA ILE A 61 20.80 13.49 -9.21
C ILE A 61 22.29 13.83 -9.16
N ASP A 62 22.89 14.20 -10.30
CA ASP A 62 24.33 14.45 -10.41
C ASP A 62 24.76 15.69 -9.61
N SER A 63 23.85 16.67 -9.45
CA SER A 63 24.09 17.85 -8.62
C SER A 63 23.99 17.58 -7.11
N MET A 64 23.47 16.42 -6.70
CA MET A 64 23.37 16.05 -5.29
C MET A 64 24.72 15.50 -4.79
N ALA A 65 25.41 16.28 -3.98
CA ALA A 65 26.55 15.82 -3.19
C ALA A 65 26.07 14.97 -2.00
N VAL A 66 26.84 13.93 -1.67
CA VAL A 66 26.71 13.19 -0.41
C VAL A 66 27.76 13.77 0.53
N GLU A 67 27.35 14.24 1.70
CA GLU A 67 28.27 14.82 2.67
C GLU A 67 29.25 13.76 3.21
N SER A 68 30.51 14.13 3.43
CA SER A 68 31.53 13.19 3.95
C SER A 68 31.23 12.67 5.36
N THR A 69 30.28 13.30 6.07
CA THR A 69 29.80 12.88 7.38
C THR A 69 28.70 11.81 7.30
N TYR A 70 28.14 11.54 6.12
CA TYR A 70 27.14 10.50 5.94
C TYR A 70 27.81 9.12 6.00
N THR A 71 27.43 8.34 7.02
CA THR A 71 27.96 6.99 7.30
C THR A 71 26.94 5.88 7.04
N GLY A 72 25.80 6.23 6.42
CA GLY A 72 24.76 5.26 6.10
C GLY A 72 25.07 4.46 4.82
N PRO A 73 24.11 3.65 4.36
CA PRO A 73 24.28 2.80 3.17
C PRO A 73 24.49 3.65 1.91
N HIS A 74 25.36 3.15 1.02
CA HIS A 74 25.69 3.77 -0.26
C HIS A 74 25.37 2.84 -1.42
N LEU A 75 24.71 3.33 -2.48
CA LEU A 75 24.52 2.54 -3.70
C LEU A 75 25.87 2.22 -4.34
N VAL A 76 26.09 0.96 -4.71
CA VAL A 76 27.33 0.49 -5.35
C VAL A 76 27.20 0.71 -6.85
N ASN A 77 28.03 1.59 -7.43
CA ASN A 77 27.96 1.99 -8.84
C ASN A 77 26.55 2.47 -9.25
N GLY A 78 25.86 3.14 -8.32
CA GLY A 78 24.49 3.62 -8.54
C GLY A 78 23.43 2.53 -8.61
N ARG A 79 23.73 1.29 -8.20
CA ARG A 79 22.78 0.17 -8.22
C ARG A 79 22.53 -0.37 -6.82
N VAL A 80 21.34 -0.92 -6.63
CA VAL A 80 20.98 -1.69 -5.45
C VAL A 80 21.69 -3.04 -5.50
N THR A 81 22.35 -3.42 -4.40
CA THR A 81 22.99 -4.73 -4.20
C THR A 81 22.44 -5.38 -2.92
N LEU A 82 22.66 -6.67 -2.74
CA LEU A 82 22.28 -7.36 -1.49
C LEU A 82 22.98 -6.75 -0.27
N GLU A 83 24.27 -6.40 -0.40
CA GLU A 83 25.04 -5.70 0.64
C GLU A 83 24.40 -4.37 1.02
N PHE A 84 24.06 -3.52 0.04
CA PHE A 84 23.33 -2.28 0.28
C PHE A 84 21.99 -2.52 0.98
N MET A 85 21.23 -3.55 0.58
CA MET A 85 19.96 -3.88 1.22
C MET A 85 20.13 -4.28 2.68
N GLN A 86 21.18 -5.05 2.99
CA GLN A 86 21.50 -5.46 4.35
C GLN A 86 21.84 -4.24 5.22
N GLU A 87 22.74 -3.38 4.73
CA GLU A 87 23.11 -2.12 5.39
C GLU A 87 21.92 -1.17 5.57
N LEU A 88 21.03 -1.09 4.57
CA LEU A 88 19.82 -0.26 4.62
C LEU A 88 18.86 -0.74 5.71
N MET A 89 18.59 -2.04 5.76
CA MET A 89 17.72 -2.62 6.79
C MET A 89 18.31 -2.42 8.19
N ASP A 90 19.63 -2.57 8.36
CA ASP A 90 20.28 -2.37 9.66
C ASP A 90 20.31 -0.88 10.07
N ALA A 91 20.55 0.02 9.12
CA ALA A 91 20.44 1.46 9.36
C ALA A 91 19.01 1.84 9.80
N TYR A 92 17.98 1.29 9.17
CA TYR A 92 16.58 1.55 9.54
C TYR A 92 16.17 0.96 10.89
N LYS A 93 16.68 -0.22 11.28
CA LYS A 93 16.50 -0.74 12.65
C LYS A 93 17.08 0.19 13.71
N ASP A 94 18.17 0.89 13.37
CA ASP A 94 18.81 1.89 14.20
C ASP A 94 18.17 3.30 14.09
N GLN A 95 17.01 3.42 13.41
CA GLN A 95 16.32 4.70 13.15
C GLN A 95 17.19 5.74 12.41
N LYS A 96 18.19 5.28 11.64
CA LYS A 96 18.95 6.12 10.71
C LYS A 96 18.16 6.30 9.43
N LYS A 97 18.58 7.26 8.60
CA LYS A 97 17.86 7.63 7.37
C LYS A 97 18.76 7.45 6.15
N LEU A 98 18.23 6.87 5.08
CA LEU A 98 18.92 6.80 3.79
C LEU A 98 19.15 8.21 3.22
N HIS A 99 20.35 8.48 2.72
CA HIS A 99 20.66 9.79 2.11
C HIS A 99 19.73 10.11 0.93
N ARG A 100 19.31 11.38 0.81
CA ARG A 100 18.32 11.83 -0.18
C ARG A 100 18.69 11.51 -1.63
N LYS A 101 20.00 11.52 -1.96
CA LYS A 101 20.49 11.19 -3.31
C LYS A 101 20.07 9.77 -3.70
N TYR A 102 20.35 8.80 -2.82
CA TYR A 102 20.02 7.40 -3.04
C TYR A 102 18.51 7.15 -3.00
N ALA A 103 17.79 7.85 -2.12
CA ALA A 103 16.33 7.82 -2.10
C ALA A 103 15.72 8.24 -3.45
N PHE A 104 16.15 9.38 -4.01
CA PHE A 104 15.69 9.80 -5.33
C PHE A 104 16.12 8.84 -6.45
N GLN A 105 17.35 8.30 -6.41
CA GLN A 105 17.80 7.30 -7.40
C GLN A 105 16.88 6.06 -7.40
N ILE A 106 16.61 5.49 -6.22
CA ILE A 106 15.72 4.32 -6.08
C ILE A 106 14.32 4.63 -6.64
N LEU A 107 13.76 5.81 -6.34
CA LEU A 107 12.42 6.16 -6.82
C LEU A 107 12.36 6.36 -8.34
N LEU A 108 13.37 6.99 -8.93
CA LEU A 108 13.44 7.17 -10.37
C LEU A 108 13.60 5.82 -11.09
N GLU A 109 14.49 4.96 -10.61
CA GLU A 109 14.72 3.64 -11.20
C GLU A 109 13.50 2.73 -11.07
N VAL A 110 12.84 2.72 -9.91
CA VAL A 110 11.65 1.87 -9.70
C VAL A 110 10.44 2.40 -10.48
N ALA A 111 10.34 3.71 -10.72
CA ALA A 111 9.32 4.29 -11.60
C ALA A 111 9.46 3.75 -13.03
N GLU A 112 10.68 3.78 -13.59
CA GLU A 112 10.94 3.25 -14.93
C GLU A 112 10.64 1.75 -15.04
N LEU A 113 10.98 0.99 -13.99
CA LEU A 113 10.63 -0.43 -13.91
C LEU A 113 9.11 -0.60 -13.97
N PHE A 114 8.35 0.06 -13.10
CA PHE A 114 6.90 -0.10 -13.04
C PHE A 114 6.18 0.40 -14.30
N LYS A 115 6.67 1.47 -14.94
CA LYS A 115 6.16 1.97 -16.24
C LYS A 115 6.18 0.91 -17.32
N ALA A 116 7.21 0.07 -17.35
CA ALA A 116 7.36 -1.01 -18.32
C ALA A 116 6.43 -2.22 -18.05
N GLN A 117 5.76 -2.27 -16.90
CA GLN A 117 4.90 -3.39 -16.52
C GLN A 117 3.43 -3.17 -16.94
N PRO A 118 2.68 -4.24 -17.23
CA PRO A 118 1.23 -4.17 -17.41
C PRO A 118 0.50 -3.94 -16.07
N SER A 119 -0.79 -3.62 -16.13
CA SER A 119 -1.63 -3.43 -14.93
C SER A 119 -1.94 -4.76 -14.22
N LEU A 120 -1.95 -5.87 -14.95
CA LEU A 120 -1.98 -7.23 -14.43
C LEU A 120 -0.69 -7.94 -14.83
N ILE A 121 0.07 -8.44 -13.84
CA ILE A 121 1.30 -9.20 -14.08
C ILE A 121 1.03 -10.71 -13.97
N ASP A 122 1.39 -11.46 -15.00
CA ASP A 122 1.42 -12.92 -14.92
C ASP A 122 2.74 -13.38 -14.31
N VAL A 123 2.66 -14.25 -13.31
CA VAL A 123 3.81 -14.81 -12.61
C VAL A 123 3.83 -16.31 -12.82
N THR A 124 4.92 -16.81 -13.40
CA THR A 124 5.16 -18.25 -13.51
C THR A 124 6.02 -18.71 -12.35
N ILE A 125 5.51 -19.65 -11.57
CA ILE A 125 6.15 -20.27 -10.41
C ILE A 125 6.48 -21.72 -10.81
N PRO A 126 7.77 -22.11 -10.86
CA PRO A 126 8.16 -23.49 -11.14
C PRO A 126 7.58 -24.48 -10.11
N GLU A 127 7.38 -25.74 -10.51
CA GLU A 127 6.68 -26.75 -9.70
C GLU A 127 7.24 -26.89 -8.28
N ASP A 128 8.57 -26.96 -8.15
CA ASP A 128 9.27 -27.17 -6.87
C ASP A 128 9.68 -25.84 -6.19
N SER A 129 9.29 -24.69 -6.75
CA SER A 129 9.65 -23.38 -6.20
C SER A 129 8.58 -22.89 -5.23
N LYS A 130 9.03 -22.41 -4.07
CA LYS A 130 8.21 -21.70 -3.09
C LYS A 130 7.89 -20.29 -3.60
N PHE A 131 6.68 -19.80 -3.32
CA PHE A 131 6.29 -18.40 -3.52
C PHE A 131 5.56 -17.88 -2.29
N THR A 132 5.88 -16.66 -1.86
CA THR A 132 5.27 -16.05 -0.67
C THR A 132 4.37 -14.88 -1.06
N VAL A 133 3.17 -14.82 -0.49
CA VAL A 133 2.26 -13.66 -0.57
C VAL A 133 2.08 -13.06 0.83
N CYS A 134 2.40 -11.78 0.96
CA CYS A 134 2.14 -10.96 2.13
C CYS A 134 0.98 -10.00 1.84
N GLY A 135 0.18 -9.70 2.86
CA GLY A 135 -0.84 -8.66 2.82
C GLY A 135 -0.29 -7.30 3.25
N ASP A 136 -1.18 -6.49 3.81
CA ASP A 136 -0.90 -5.14 4.30
C ASP A 136 0.18 -5.18 5.38
N ILE A 137 1.11 -4.21 5.36
CA ILE A 137 2.14 -4.04 6.39
C ILE A 137 2.10 -2.66 7.05
N HIS A 138 1.45 -1.67 6.41
CA HIS A 138 1.12 -0.36 7.00
C HIS A 138 2.23 0.30 7.83
N GLY A 139 3.44 0.40 7.27
CA GLY A 139 4.54 1.08 7.94
C GLY A 139 5.03 0.42 9.23
N GLN A 140 4.72 -0.86 9.46
CA GLN A 140 5.26 -1.66 10.58
C GLN A 140 6.60 -2.31 10.20
N PHE A 141 7.64 -1.48 10.06
CA PHE A 141 8.97 -1.90 9.57
C PHE A 141 9.59 -3.04 10.36
N TYR A 142 9.44 -3.04 11.69
CA TYR A 142 10.02 -4.06 12.54
C TYR A 142 9.34 -5.43 12.36
N ASP A 143 8.05 -5.44 12.09
CA ASP A 143 7.32 -6.66 11.72
C ASP A 143 7.67 -7.13 10.31
N LEU A 144 7.90 -6.21 9.36
CA LEU A 144 8.46 -6.56 8.05
C LEU A 144 9.82 -7.28 8.18
N MET A 145 10.70 -6.81 9.07
CA MET A 145 11.96 -7.50 9.37
C MET A 145 11.72 -8.86 10.01
N ASN A 146 10.68 -9.01 10.83
CA ASN A 146 10.30 -10.29 11.41
C ASN A 146 9.80 -11.27 10.33
N ILE A 147 9.03 -10.83 9.34
CA ILE A 147 8.64 -11.65 8.18
C ILE A 147 9.90 -12.20 7.49
N PHE A 148 10.89 -11.35 7.20
CA PHE A 148 12.13 -11.80 6.54
C PHE A 148 12.98 -12.72 7.42
N LYS A 149 12.95 -12.53 8.74
CA LYS A 149 13.61 -13.44 9.69
C LYS A 149 12.94 -14.83 9.71
N LEU A 150 11.61 -14.87 9.69
CA LEU A 150 10.84 -16.12 9.76
C LEU A 150 10.83 -16.87 8.43
N ASN A 151 10.75 -16.15 7.30
CA ASN A 151 10.49 -16.72 5.99
C ASN A 151 11.69 -16.65 5.02
N GLY A 152 12.82 -16.11 5.48
CA GLY A 152 14.00 -15.82 4.67
C GLY A 152 13.88 -14.49 3.92
N LEU A 153 15.03 -13.91 3.59
CA LEU A 153 15.09 -12.70 2.76
C LEU A 153 14.58 -12.98 1.34
N PRO A 154 14.07 -11.96 0.64
CA PRO A 154 13.79 -12.07 -0.78
C PRO A 154 15.03 -12.46 -1.57
N SER A 155 14.88 -13.42 -2.49
CA SER A 155 15.92 -13.82 -3.44
C SER A 155 15.28 -14.41 -4.71
N THR A 156 16.10 -14.85 -5.65
CA THR A 156 15.66 -15.62 -6.82
C THR A 156 15.01 -16.96 -6.44
N GLU A 157 15.43 -17.56 -5.32
CA GLU A 157 14.92 -18.84 -4.80
C GLU A 157 13.80 -18.65 -3.76
N ASN A 158 13.60 -17.44 -3.24
CA ASN A 158 12.58 -17.10 -2.27
C ASN A 158 11.79 -15.85 -2.70
N PRO A 159 10.96 -15.96 -3.75
CA PRO A 159 10.18 -14.86 -4.28
C PRO A 159 9.04 -14.43 -3.34
N PHE A 160 8.72 -13.14 -3.37
CA PHE A 160 7.65 -12.51 -2.59
C PHE A 160 6.72 -11.66 -3.45
N LEU A 161 5.45 -11.62 -3.09
CA LEU A 161 4.48 -10.62 -3.51
C LEU A 161 3.93 -9.91 -2.27
N PHE A 162 4.09 -8.59 -2.20
CA PHE A 162 3.42 -7.75 -1.21
C PHE A 162 2.17 -7.12 -1.83
N ASN A 163 1.01 -7.42 -1.27
CA ASN A 163 -0.30 -7.14 -1.86
C ASN A 163 -0.91 -5.82 -1.38
N GLY A 164 -0.21 -4.71 -1.64
CA GLY A 164 -0.64 -3.35 -1.32
C GLY A 164 -0.53 -2.96 0.14
N ASP A 165 -0.82 -1.68 0.42
CA ASP A 165 -0.90 -1.08 1.74
C ASP A 165 0.40 -1.25 2.54
N PHE A 166 1.47 -0.75 1.92
CA PHE A 166 2.83 -0.76 2.47
C PHE A 166 3.03 0.34 3.52
N VAL A 167 2.28 1.43 3.35
CA VAL A 167 2.45 2.70 4.07
C VAL A 167 1.17 3.12 4.79
N ASP A 168 1.25 4.29 5.41
CA ASP A 168 0.22 4.90 6.26
C ASP A 168 -0.03 4.11 7.56
N ARG A 169 -0.65 4.80 8.52
CA ARG A 169 -0.99 4.28 9.85
C ARG A 169 0.23 4.05 10.73
N GLY A 170 1.10 3.11 10.40
CA GLY A 170 2.39 2.93 11.06
C GLY A 170 3.35 4.08 10.75
N SER A 171 4.26 4.34 11.68
CA SER A 171 5.15 5.51 11.65
C SER A 171 6.55 5.20 11.10
N PHE A 172 6.71 4.03 10.47
CA PHE A 172 7.93 3.60 9.78
C PHE A 172 7.63 3.25 8.31
N SER A 173 6.74 4.01 7.68
CA SER A 173 6.29 3.77 6.30
C SER A 173 7.41 4.03 5.29
N VAL A 174 8.25 5.03 5.54
CA VAL A 174 9.41 5.37 4.70
C VAL A 174 10.41 4.22 4.70
N GLU A 175 10.69 3.62 5.85
CA GLU A 175 11.60 2.49 5.99
C GLU A 175 11.04 1.28 5.24
N CYS A 176 9.76 0.96 5.43
CA CYS A 176 9.08 -0.12 4.71
C CYS A 176 9.22 0.06 3.19
N ILE A 177 8.77 1.20 2.65
CA ILE A 177 8.68 1.35 1.20
C ILE A 177 10.05 1.35 0.52
N PHE A 178 11.08 1.97 1.13
CA PHE A 178 12.43 1.93 0.57
C PHE A 178 13.03 0.52 0.64
N THR A 179 12.73 -0.27 1.67
CA THR A 179 13.13 -1.68 1.70
C THR A 179 12.43 -2.49 0.60
N LEU A 180 11.13 -2.31 0.40
CA LEU A 180 10.39 -3.02 -0.66
C LEU A 180 10.88 -2.60 -2.06
N PHE A 181 11.03 -1.31 -2.33
CA PHE A 181 11.57 -0.82 -3.61
C PHE A 181 13.01 -1.26 -3.86
N GLY A 182 13.84 -1.30 -2.82
CA GLY A 182 15.18 -1.85 -2.92
C GLY A 182 15.17 -3.33 -3.37
N PHE A 183 14.37 -4.18 -2.72
CA PHE A 183 14.23 -5.58 -3.17
C PHE A 183 13.57 -5.70 -4.56
N LYS A 184 12.68 -4.78 -4.92
CA LYS A 184 12.10 -4.73 -6.27
C LYS A 184 13.17 -4.46 -7.34
N LEU A 185 14.10 -3.54 -7.07
CA LEU A 185 15.21 -3.24 -7.98
C LEU A 185 16.25 -4.36 -7.99
N LEU A 186 16.50 -5.00 -6.86
CA LEU A 186 17.46 -6.10 -6.74
C LEU A 186 16.97 -7.40 -7.42
N TYR A 187 15.68 -7.72 -7.27
CA TYR A 187 15.06 -8.94 -7.77
C TYR A 187 13.78 -8.64 -8.58
N PRO A 188 13.87 -7.93 -9.72
CA PRO A 188 12.71 -7.40 -10.44
C PRO A 188 11.69 -8.44 -10.90
N ASN A 189 12.13 -9.68 -11.10
CA ASN A 189 11.32 -10.81 -11.56
C ASN A 189 10.98 -11.83 -10.44
N HIS A 190 11.35 -11.53 -9.19
CA HIS A 190 11.11 -12.41 -8.03
C HIS A 190 10.56 -11.64 -6.81
N PHE A 191 10.55 -10.32 -6.87
CA PHE A 191 9.92 -9.45 -5.90
C PHE A 191 8.81 -8.65 -6.57
N PHE A 192 7.58 -8.86 -6.12
CA PHE A 192 6.37 -8.34 -6.72
C PHE A 192 5.63 -7.45 -5.73
N MET A 193 4.96 -6.43 -6.26
CA MET A 193 4.27 -5.42 -5.46
C MET A 193 2.98 -5.06 -6.18
N ALA A 194 1.83 -5.28 -5.54
CA ALA A 194 0.54 -4.80 -6.02
C ALA A 194 0.20 -3.47 -5.35
N ARG A 195 -0.55 -2.61 -6.04
CA ARG A 195 -1.06 -1.36 -5.47
C ARG A 195 -2.17 -1.68 -4.46
N GLY A 196 -2.13 -1.05 -3.29
CA GLY A 196 -3.25 -0.99 -2.35
C GLY A 196 -3.98 0.36 -2.42
N ASN A 197 -5.04 0.51 -1.64
CA ASN A 197 -5.74 1.80 -1.62
C ASN A 197 -4.93 2.89 -0.89
N HIS A 198 -4.02 2.50 0.01
CA HIS A 198 -3.12 3.43 0.69
C HIS A 198 -1.94 3.90 -0.17
N GLU A 199 -1.66 3.29 -1.32
CA GLU A 199 -0.77 3.88 -2.34
C GLU A 199 -1.50 4.92 -3.22
N SER A 200 -2.20 5.84 -2.56
CA SER A 200 -2.94 6.95 -3.16
C SER A 200 -2.77 8.26 -2.39
N GLN A 201 -2.79 9.37 -3.11
CA GLN A 201 -2.53 10.71 -2.59
C GLN A 201 -3.48 11.06 -1.43
N THR A 202 -4.78 10.79 -1.62
CA THR A 202 -5.80 11.14 -0.61
C THR A 202 -5.58 10.37 0.69
N MET A 203 -5.16 9.10 0.61
CA MET A 203 -4.85 8.32 1.81
C MET A 203 -3.58 8.83 2.47
N ASN A 204 -2.51 9.03 1.71
CA ASN A 204 -1.21 9.48 2.25
C ASN A 204 -1.27 10.84 2.95
N GLN A 205 -2.10 11.76 2.44
CA GLN A 205 -2.36 13.06 3.05
C GLN A 205 -3.02 12.96 4.43
N MET A 206 -3.88 11.96 4.62
CA MET A 206 -4.68 11.82 5.84
C MET A 206 -4.04 10.88 6.86
N TYR A 207 -3.39 9.82 6.41
CA TYR A 207 -3.01 8.68 7.24
C TYR A 207 -1.52 8.55 7.54
N GLY A 208 -0.70 9.53 7.13
CA GLY A 208 0.63 9.74 7.71
C GLY A 208 1.78 9.72 6.73
N PHE A 209 1.69 8.99 5.62
CA PHE A 209 2.85 8.80 4.74
C PHE A 209 3.35 10.11 4.13
N GLU A 210 2.46 11.00 3.67
CA GLU A 210 2.90 12.30 3.13
C GLU A 210 3.60 13.15 4.20
N GLY A 211 3.06 13.14 5.43
CA GLY A 211 3.68 13.84 6.56
C GLY A 211 5.03 13.25 6.94
N GLU A 212 5.16 11.92 6.92
CA GLU A 212 6.38 11.20 7.25
C GLU A 212 7.47 11.50 6.20
N VAL A 213 7.14 11.42 4.91
CA VAL A 213 8.07 11.75 3.81
C VAL A 213 8.49 13.22 3.88
N LYS A 214 7.59 14.16 4.16
CA LYS A 214 7.94 15.58 4.30
C LYS A 214 8.84 15.83 5.52
N SER A 215 8.60 15.12 6.61
CA SER A 215 9.43 15.23 7.83
C SER A 215 10.82 14.62 7.63
N LYS A 216 10.92 13.47 6.97
CA LYS A 216 12.19 12.76 6.78
C LYS A 216 12.96 13.30 5.57
N TYR A 217 12.28 13.79 4.54
CA TYR A 217 12.87 14.26 3.28
C TYR A 217 12.35 15.63 2.87
N SER A 218 11.40 15.69 1.92
CA SER A 218 10.93 16.93 1.31
C SER A 218 9.57 16.73 0.64
N SER A 219 8.85 17.83 0.37
CA SER A 219 7.61 17.78 -0.41
C SER A 219 7.82 17.25 -1.82
N GLN A 220 8.95 17.57 -2.46
CA GLN A 220 9.30 17.05 -3.79
C GLN A 220 9.40 15.51 -3.79
N MET A 221 9.93 14.91 -2.72
CA MET A 221 9.98 13.46 -2.56
C MET A 221 8.57 12.86 -2.43
N ALA A 222 7.68 13.51 -1.67
CA ALA A 222 6.30 13.04 -1.51
C ALA A 222 5.51 13.08 -2.83
N GLU A 223 5.74 14.12 -3.66
CA GLU A 223 5.15 14.19 -5.00
C GLU A 223 5.70 13.07 -5.90
N LEU A 224 7.01 12.80 -5.87
CA LEU A 224 7.60 11.71 -6.64
C LEU A 224 7.06 10.33 -6.22
N PHE A 225 6.89 10.08 -4.91
CA PHE A 225 6.23 8.86 -4.44
C PHE A 225 4.83 8.69 -5.03
N THR A 226 4.05 9.78 -5.10
CA THR A 226 2.71 9.75 -5.70
C THR A 226 2.77 9.37 -7.19
N GLU A 227 3.75 9.88 -7.92
CA GLU A 227 3.98 9.50 -9.32
C GLU A 227 4.38 8.02 -9.46
N VAL A 228 5.29 7.53 -8.60
CA VAL A 228 5.71 6.12 -8.58
C VAL A 228 4.52 5.19 -8.27
N TYR A 229 3.72 5.53 -7.26
CA TYR A 229 2.57 4.73 -6.86
C TYR A 229 1.49 4.63 -7.94
N ASN A 230 1.37 5.64 -8.82
CA ASN A 230 0.48 5.55 -9.97
C ASN A 230 0.87 4.43 -10.95
N TRP A 231 2.15 4.05 -10.99
CA TRP A 231 2.63 2.99 -11.88
C TRP A 231 2.60 1.59 -11.28
N LEU A 232 2.33 1.44 -9.97
CA LEU A 232 2.23 0.12 -9.33
C LEU A 232 1.17 -0.75 -10.03
N PRO A 233 1.49 -2.01 -10.38
CA PRO A 233 0.53 -2.98 -10.92
C PRO A 233 -0.69 -3.14 -10.00
N LEU A 234 -1.87 -3.38 -10.56
CA LEU A 234 -3.12 -3.49 -9.80
C LEU A 234 -3.33 -4.91 -9.24
N CYS A 235 -2.85 -5.94 -9.94
CA CYS A 235 -3.00 -7.33 -9.51
C CYS A 235 -1.95 -8.25 -10.16
N HIS A 236 -1.85 -9.47 -9.63
CA HIS A 236 -0.95 -10.50 -10.13
C HIS A 236 -1.70 -11.81 -10.34
N CYS A 237 -1.47 -12.49 -11.46
CA CYS A 237 -2.03 -13.81 -11.75
C CYS A 237 -0.93 -14.88 -11.66
N LEU A 238 -0.99 -15.72 -10.64
CA LEU A 238 0.02 -16.75 -10.36
C LEU A 238 -0.36 -18.05 -11.08
N ASN A 239 0.53 -18.55 -11.95
CA ASN A 239 0.35 -19.77 -12.74
C ASN A 239 -0.99 -19.86 -13.49
N GLN A 240 -1.60 -18.73 -13.84
CA GLN A 240 -2.96 -18.66 -14.43
C GLN A 240 -4.05 -19.35 -13.58
N ARG A 241 -3.82 -19.48 -12.26
CA ARG A 241 -4.69 -20.22 -11.34
C ARG A 241 -5.14 -19.38 -10.16
N VAL A 242 -4.28 -18.50 -9.64
CA VAL A 242 -4.58 -17.69 -8.45
C VAL A 242 -4.46 -16.21 -8.80
N LEU A 243 -5.54 -15.46 -8.63
CA LEU A 243 -5.52 -14.01 -8.82
C LEU A 243 -5.31 -13.32 -7.47
N VAL A 244 -4.33 -12.42 -7.40
CA VAL A 244 -4.00 -11.67 -6.19
C VAL A 244 -4.23 -10.18 -6.43
N MET A 245 -5.12 -9.56 -5.65
CA MET A 245 -5.38 -8.11 -5.66
C MET A 245 -5.57 -7.60 -4.23
N HIS A 246 -5.37 -6.32 -3.97
CA HIS A 246 -5.47 -5.80 -2.60
C HIS A 246 -6.91 -5.86 -2.04
N GLY A 247 -7.86 -5.22 -2.74
CA GLY A 247 -9.27 -5.13 -2.37
C GLY A 247 -10.07 -6.37 -2.80
N GLY A 248 -10.69 -6.36 -3.97
CA GLY A 248 -11.49 -7.52 -4.37
C GLY A 248 -12.16 -7.41 -5.73
N LEU A 249 -13.34 -8.01 -5.83
CA LEU A 249 -14.06 -8.19 -7.09
C LEU A 249 -15.05 -7.06 -7.39
N PHE A 250 -15.73 -7.21 -8.53
CA PHE A 250 -16.36 -6.13 -9.26
C PHE A 250 -17.86 -6.02 -9.07
N SER A 251 -18.38 -4.80 -9.23
CA SER A 251 -19.81 -4.48 -9.21
C SER A 251 -20.59 -5.07 -10.37
N ARG A 252 -19.91 -5.42 -11.49
CA ARG A 252 -20.49 -6.06 -12.66
C ARG A 252 -19.90 -7.45 -12.92
N ASP A 253 -20.71 -8.34 -13.48
CA ASP A 253 -20.26 -9.64 -13.96
C ASP A 253 -19.58 -9.50 -15.34
N GLY A 254 -18.83 -10.52 -15.77
CA GLY A 254 -18.19 -10.57 -17.09
C GLY A 254 -16.87 -9.80 -17.22
N ILE A 255 -16.30 -9.33 -16.10
CA ILE A 255 -14.92 -8.80 -16.10
C ILE A 255 -13.94 -9.94 -16.36
N THR A 256 -13.06 -9.73 -17.33
CA THR A 256 -12.00 -10.65 -17.70
C THR A 256 -10.64 -10.19 -17.15
N LEU A 257 -9.65 -11.09 -17.14
CA LEU A 257 -8.26 -10.72 -16.87
C LEU A 257 -7.72 -9.69 -17.86
N GLU A 258 -8.19 -9.69 -19.11
CA GLU A 258 -7.77 -8.73 -20.12
C GLU A 258 -8.30 -7.32 -19.84
N ASP A 259 -9.55 -7.19 -19.38
CA ASP A 259 -10.11 -5.89 -18.95
C ASP A 259 -9.25 -5.25 -17.84
N ILE A 260 -8.72 -6.07 -16.94
CA ILE A 260 -7.82 -5.61 -15.87
C ILE A 260 -6.47 -5.20 -16.46
N ARG A 261 -5.92 -6.00 -17.38
CA ARG A 261 -4.61 -5.75 -18.00
C ARG A 261 -4.54 -4.43 -18.76
N ILE A 262 -5.62 -4.06 -19.47
CA ILE A 262 -5.71 -2.82 -20.25
C ILE A 262 -6.19 -1.61 -19.44
N THR A 263 -6.48 -1.77 -18.14
CA THR A 263 -6.91 -0.66 -17.29
C THR A 263 -5.77 0.36 -17.15
N ASP A 264 -6.04 1.61 -17.55
CA ASP A 264 -5.11 2.73 -17.36
C ASP A 264 -4.98 3.07 -15.87
N ARG A 265 -3.83 2.68 -15.32
CA ARG A 265 -3.55 2.78 -13.88
C ARG A 265 -2.74 4.01 -13.49
N ASN A 266 -2.11 4.72 -14.44
CA ASN A 266 -1.22 5.84 -14.15
C ASN A 266 -1.99 7.12 -13.78
N ARG A 267 -2.74 7.02 -12.69
CA ARG A 267 -3.60 8.07 -12.15
C ARG A 267 -3.95 7.75 -10.69
N GLN A 268 -4.59 8.70 -10.03
CA GLN A 268 -5.24 8.43 -8.76
C GLN A 268 -6.44 7.50 -8.97
N PRO A 269 -6.75 6.60 -8.02
CA PRO A 269 -7.91 5.73 -8.13
C PRO A 269 -9.20 6.56 -8.34
N PRO A 270 -10.03 6.22 -9.35
CA PRO A 270 -11.33 6.85 -9.54
C PRO A 270 -12.30 6.48 -8.42
N GLU A 271 -13.48 7.12 -8.37
CA GLU A 271 -14.54 6.78 -7.40
C GLU A 271 -15.26 5.46 -7.74
N GLU A 272 -15.18 5.00 -9.00
CA GLU A 272 -15.84 3.78 -9.50
C GLU A 272 -15.02 3.06 -10.59
N GLY A 273 -15.42 1.84 -10.94
CA GLY A 273 -14.83 1.03 -12.00
C GLY A 273 -13.72 0.07 -11.52
N ILE A 274 -13.12 -0.65 -12.47
CA ILE A 274 -12.20 -1.78 -12.22
C ILE A 274 -11.08 -1.41 -11.24
N MET A 275 -10.41 -0.28 -11.48
CA MET A 275 -9.31 0.18 -10.62
C MET A 275 -9.77 0.51 -9.20
N CYS A 276 -10.94 1.12 -9.03
CA CYS A 276 -11.49 1.42 -7.70
C CYS A 276 -11.80 0.11 -6.95
N GLU A 277 -12.52 -0.80 -7.61
CA GLU A 277 -13.03 -2.03 -6.99
C GLU A 277 -11.91 -3.03 -6.65
N LEU A 278 -10.86 -3.12 -7.48
CA LEU A 278 -9.66 -3.90 -7.18
C LEU A 278 -8.95 -3.45 -5.91
N LEU A 279 -9.08 -2.17 -5.54
CA LEU A 279 -8.40 -1.58 -4.38
C LEU A 279 -9.31 -1.48 -3.14
N TRP A 280 -10.64 -1.46 -3.30
CA TRP A 280 -11.57 -1.09 -2.21
C TRP A 280 -12.68 -2.09 -1.90
N SER A 281 -12.95 -3.06 -2.78
CA SER A 281 -14.06 -4.00 -2.55
C SER A 281 -13.73 -5.03 -1.47
N ASP A 282 -14.75 -5.45 -0.71
CA ASP A 282 -14.65 -6.45 0.35
C ASP A 282 -15.57 -7.66 0.09
N PRO A 283 -15.20 -8.87 0.51
CA PRO A 283 -16.12 -10.02 0.48
C PRO A 283 -17.27 -9.84 1.48
N GLN A 284 -18.39 -10.54 1.23
CA GLN A 284 -19.50 -10.68 2.19
C GLN A 284 -20.02 -12.12 2.23
N PRO A 285 -20.49 -12.61 3.38
CA PRO A 285 -20.94 -14.00 3.51
C PRO A 285 -22.22 -14.30 2.70
N MET A 286 -23.05 -13.27 2.48
CA MET A 286 -24.32 -13.39 1.77
C MET A 286 -24.12 -13.33 0.25
N LYS A 287 -24.91 -14.09 -0.51
CA LYS A 287 -24.92 -14.00 -1.98
C LYS A 287 -25.31 -12.60 -2.48
N GLY A 288 -24.86 -12.28 -3.68
CA GLY A 288 -25.13 -11.02 -4.37
C GLY A 288 -24.07 -9.95 -4.12
N ARG A 289 -24.48 -8.69 -4.24
CA ARG A 289 -23.64 -7.51 -4.03
C ARG A 289 -24.34 -6.57 -3.06
N SER A 290 -23.58 -5.77 -2.32
CA SER A 290 -24.12 -4.72 -1.45
C SER A 290 -23.24 -3.49 -1.44
N PRO A 291 -23.77 -2.32 -1.03
CA PRO A 291 -22.95 -1.13 -0.83
C PRO A 291 -21.80 -1.40 0.15
N SER A 292 -20.59 -0.91 -0.17
CA SER A 292 -19.44 -1.04 0.70
C SER A 292 -19.65 -0.34 2.04
N LYS A 293 -19.24 -1.00 3.14
CA LYS A 293 -19.17 -0.39 4.48
C LYS A 293 -18.19 0.79 4.53
N ARG A 294 -17.27 0.86 3.56
CA ARG A 294 -16.29 1.94 3.40
C ARG A 294 -16.85 3.13 2.64
N GLY A 295 -18.04 3.01 2.04
CA GLY A 295 -18.63 4.06 1.21
C GLY A 295 -17.92 4.30 -0.13
N VAL A 296 -17.03 3.38 -0.53
CA VAL A 296 -16.33 3.28 -1.82
C VAL A 296 -16.06 1.81 -2.13
N GLY A 297 -16.11 1.42 -3.41
CA GLY A 297 -16.13 0.01 -3.81
C GLY A 297 -17.47 -0.68 -3.49
N ILE A 298 -17.47 -2.01 -3.49
CA ILE A 298 -18.65 -2.82 -3.18
C ILE A 298 -18.35 -3.94 -2.19
N GLN A 299 -19.40 -4.54 -1.64
CA GLN A 299 -19.32 -5.88 -1.06
C GLN A 299 -19.77 -6.93 -2.07
N PHE A 300 -19.06 -8.05 -2.18
CA PHE A 300 -19.36 -9.14 -3.12
C PHE A 300 -19.49 -10.50 -2.44
N GLY A 301 -20.51 -11.27 -2.81
CA GLY A 301 -20.82 -12.57 -2.22
C GLY A 301 -20.11 -13.76 -2.88
N PRO A 302 -20.29 -14.97 -2.32
CA PRO A 302 -19.66 -16.19 -2.82
C PRO A 302 -20.05 -16.54 -4.27
N ASP A 303 -21.26 -16.19 -4.71
CA ASP A 303 -21.70 -16.40 -6.08
C ASP A 303 -20.97 -15.48 -7.09
N VAL A 304 -20.62 -14.26 -6.68
CA VAL A 304 -19.81 -13.34 -7.50
C VAL A 304 -18.40 -13.89 -7.67
N THR A 305 -17.79 -14.35 -6.58
CA THR A 305 -16.48 -15.01 -6.62
C THR A 305 -16.50 -16.26 -7.50
N ALA A 306 -17.48 -17.14 -7.31
CA ALA A 306 -17.59 -18.37 -8.10
C ALA A 306 -17.71 -18.09 -9.61
N ARG A 307 -18.59 -17.16 -10.02
CA ARG A 307 -18.76 -16.81 -11.44
C ARG A 307 -17.51 -16.20 -12.05
N PHE A 308 -16.83 -15.29 -11.33
CA PHE A 308 -15.61 -14.67 -11.83
C PHE A 308 -14.49 -15.69 -12.05
N LEU A 309 -14.30 -16.60 -11.09
CA LEU A 309 -13.29 -17.65 -11.16
C LEU A 309 -13.59 -18.63 -12.30
N GLU A 310 -14.84 -19.08 -12.43
CA GLU A 310 -15.26 -19.97 -13.53
C GLU A 310 -15.04 -19.31 -14.90
N HIS A 311 -15.43 -18.04 -15.03
CA HIS A 311 -15.31 -17.29 -16.28
C HIS A 311 -13.86 -17.08 -16.72
N ASN A 312 -12.93 -16.93 -15.77
CA ASN A 312 -11.52 -16.67 -16.03
C ASN A 312 -10.62 -17.91 -15.84
N HIS A 313 -11.21 -19.10 -15.62
CA HIS A 313 -10.49 -20.35 -15.39
C HIS A 313 -9.49 -20.30 -14.23
N LEU A 314 -9.88 -19.67 -13.13
CA LEU A 314 -9.09 -19.55 -11.91
C LEU A 314 -9.61 -20.48 -10.80
N ASP A 315 -8.72 -20.85 -9.88
CA ASP A 315 -9.03 -21.71 -8.74
C ASP A 315 -9.63 -20.90 -7.57
N TYR A 316 -8.95 -19.82 -7.19
CA TYR A 316 -9.34 -18.93 -6.09
C TYR A 316 -8.68 -17.55 -6.20
N ILE A 317 -9.13 -16.60 -5.38
CA ILE A 317 -8.49 -15.29 -5.23
C ILE A 317 -7.82 -15.16 -3.86
N VAL A 318 -6.71 -14.42 -3.82
CA VAL A 318 -6.08 -13.93 -2.58
C VAL A 318 -6.20 -12.42 -2.54
N ARG A 319 -6.62 -11.89 -1.40
CA ARG A 319 -6.75 -10.46 -1.16
C ARG A 319 -6.29 -10.08 0.25
N SER A 320 -6.27 -8.78 0.56
CA SER A 320 -5.76 -8.27 1.84
C SER A 320 -6.75 -7.31 2.51
N HIS A 321 -6.45 -6.01 2.69
CA HIS A 321 -7.37 -4.87 2.95
C HIS A 321 -8.26 -4.89 4.21
N GLU A 322 -8.48 -6.05 4.82
CA GLU A 322 -9.23 -6.23 6.07
C GLU A 322 -8.37 -6.93 7.11
N VAL A 323 -8.25 -6.30 8.28
CA VAL A 323 -7.63 -6.90 9.46
C VAL A 323 -8.38 -8.19 9.82
N LYS A 324 -7.65 -9.26 10.10
CA LYS A 324 -8.18 -10.55 10.58
C LYS A 324 -7.49 -10.95 11.87
N SER A 325 -8.24 -11.49 12.83
CA SER A 325 -7.72 -11.83 14.16
C SER A 325 -6.53 -12.77 14.12
N ASP A 326 -6.56 -13.81 13.26
CA ASP A 326 -5.45 -14.74 13.06
C ASP A 326 -4.53 -14.36 11.88
N GLY A 327 -4.65 -13.13 11.36
CA GLY A 327 -3.90 -12.64 10.21
C GLY A 327 -4.38 -13.17 8.86
N TYR A 328 -5.32 -14.10 8.82
CA TYR A 328 -5.96 -14.57 7.58
C TYR A 328 -7.41 -15.02 7.80
N GLU A 329 -8.16 -15.19 6.72
CA GLU A 329 -9.50 -15.80 6.73
C GLU A 329 -9.81 -16.43 5.37
N GLU A 330 -10.35 -17.65 5.38
CA GLU A 330 -10.87 -18.32 4.19
C GLU A 330 -12.39 -18.13 4.12
N ALA A 331 -12.86 -17.47 3.06
CA ALA A 331 -14.27 -17.19 2.80
C ALA A 331 -14.71 -17.80 1.46
N HIS A 332 -16.03 -17.75 1.21
CA HIS A 332 -16.64 -18.17 -0.04
C HIS A 332 -16.25 -19.61 -0.44
N ASP A 333 -16.39 -20.54 0.50
CA ASP A 333 -16.08 -21.96 0.30
C ASP A 333 -14.60 -22.19 -0.11
N GLY A 334 -13.68 -21.41 0.47
CA GLY A 334 -12.23 -21.49 0.20
C GLY A 334 -11.78 -20.77 -1.07
N LYS A 335 -12.69 -20.07 -1.77
CA LYS A 335 -12.39 -19.39 -3.04
C LYS A 335 -11.96 -17.93 -2.90
N CYS A 336 -12.13 -17.34 -1.71
CA CYS A 336 -11.72 -15.98 -1.40
C CYS A 336 -10.92 -15.98 -0.11
N ILE A 337 -9.61 -15.72 -0.20
CA ILE A 337 -8.70 -15.78 0.94
C ILE A 337 -8.26 -14.35 1.27
N THR A 338 -8.44 -13.94 2.52
CA THR A 338 -7.87 -12.69 3.04
C THR A 338 -6.57 -13.00 3.78
N VAL A 339 -5.49 -12.29 3.49
CA VAL A 339 -4.21 -12.32 4.23
C VAL A 339 -3.83 -10.91 4.68
N PHE A 340 -3.37 -10.77 5.91
CA PHE A 340 -3.03 -9.49 6.52
C PHE A 340 -1.72 -9.62 7.31
N SER A 341 -0.73 -8.78 7.01
CA SER A 341 0.66 -8.95 7.48
C SER A 341 1.10 -7.85 8.47
N ALA A 342 0.17 -7.14 9.08
CA ALA A 342 0.44 -6.18 10.15
C ALA A 342 -0.09 -6.72 11.49
N PRO A 343 0.72 -7.47 12.27
CA PRO A 343 0.31 -7.95 13.58
C PRO A 343 0.11 -6.78 14.56
N ASN A 344 -0.75 -6.95 15.56
CA ASN A 344 -1.15 -5.93 16.52
C ASN A 344 -1.39 -4.56 15.85
N TYR A 345 -2.21 -4.55 14.81
CA TYR A 345 -2.36 -3.41 13.92
C TYR A 345 -2.62 -2.10 14.69
N CYS A 346 -1.85 -1.06 14.34
CA CYS A 346 -1.89 0.25 15.02
C CYS A 346 -1.71 0.15 16.55
N ASP A 347 -0.91 -0.79 17.02
CA ASP A 347 -0.57 -1.07 18.43
C ASP A 347 -1.76 -1.33 19.36
N THR A 348 -2.94 -1.61 18.80
CA THR A 348 -4.21 -1.61 19.54
C THR A 348 -5.11 -2.80 19.23
N MET A 349 -5.02 -3.38 18.03
CA MET A 349 -5.97 -4.40 17.59
C MET A 349 -5.71 -5.80 18.16
N GLY A 350 -4.46 -6.10 18.57
CA GLY A 350 -4.10 -7.41 19.12
C GLY A 350 -4.25 -8.61 18.18
N ASN A 351 -4.40 -8.37 16.87
CA ASN A 351 -4.46 -9.43 15.86
C ASN A 351 -3.06 -10.03 15.59
N LYS A 352 -3.02 -11.25 15.06
CA LYS A 352 -1.81 -11.79 14.43
C LYS A 352 -1.59 -11.21 13.04
N GLY A 353 -0.37 -11.32 12.55
CA GLY A 353 -0.03 -11.20 11.14
C GLY A 353 0.06 -12.59 10.52
N ALA A 354 -0.13 -12.67 9.21
CA ALA A 354 0.10 -13.90 8.45
C ALA A 354 0.76 -13.60 7.10
N PHE A 355 1.39 -14.62 6.53
CA PHE A 355 1.75 -14.69 5.11
C PHE A 355 1.40 -16.08 4.56
N ILE A 356 1.17 -16.14 3.26
CA ILE A 356 0.87 -17.39 2.55
C ILE A 356 2.12 -17.85 1.83
N THR A 357 2.46 -19.13 1.96
CA THR A 357 3.42 -19.81 1.10
C THR A 357 2.70 -20.83 0.23
N MET A 358 3.12 -20.98 -1.02
CA MET A 358 2.62 -21.98 -1.96
C MET A 358 3.75 -22.49 -2.85
N ASN A 359 3.54 -23.60 -3.55
CA ASN A 359 4.44 -24.10 -4.58
C ASN A 359 3.76 -24.08 -5.95
N GLY A 360 4.56 -24.09 -7.03
CA GLY A 360 4.03 -24.02 -8.40
C GLY A 360 3.20 -25.24 -8.82
N LYS A 361 3.43 -26.40 -8.20
CA LYS A 361 2.81 -27.68 -8.56
C LYS A 361 1.32 -27.72 -8.21
N ASP A 362 0.97 -27.47 -6.95
CA ASP A 362 -0.42 -27.57 -6.49
C ASP A 362 -1.10 -26.22 -6.26
N MET A 363 -0.32 -25.13 -6.14
CA MET A 363 -0.79 -23.78 -5.85
C MET A 363 -1.67 -23.73 -4.58
N LYS A 364 -1.47 -24.65 -3.64
CA LYS A 364 -2.24 -24.67 -2.39
C LYS A 364 -1.70 -23.66 -1.38
N PRO A 365 -2.56 -22.86 -0.74
CA PRO A 365 -2.13 -21.89 0.25
C PRO A 365 -1.74 -22.58 1.56
N HIS A 366 -0.55 -22.28 2.07
CA HIS A 366 -0.12 -22.63 3.42
C HIS A 366 0.08 -21.35 4.23
N PHE A 367 -0.69 -21.21 5.32
CA PHE A 367 -0.69 -20.02 6.16
C PHE A 367 0.36 -20.16 7.27
N THR A 368 1.24 -19.17 7.39
CA THR A 368 2.09 -19.01 8.58
C THR A 368 1.66 -17.75 9.31
N THR A 369 1.31 -17.89 10.59
CA THR A 369 0.90 -16.78 11.46
C THR A 369 2.02 -16.39 12.41
N TYR A 370 2.06 -15.13 12.82
CA TYR A 370 3.07 -14.59 13.72
C TYR A 370 2.52 -13.40 14.53
N GLU A 371 3.14 -13.18 15.69
CA GLU A 371 2.83 -12.08 16.60
C GLU A 371 3.68 -10.85 16.29
N ALA A 372 3.25 -9.70 16.80
CA ALA A 372 3.99 -8.45 16.66
C ALA A 372 5.32 -8.49 17.42
N VAL A 373 6.31 -7.76 16.91
CA VAL A 373 7.61 -7.58 17.60
C VAL A 373 7.75 -6.18 18.18
N PRO A 374 8.60 -5.98 19.20
CA PRO A 374 8.88 -4.66 19.73
C PRO A 374 9.45 -3.71 18.66
N HIS A 375 9.04 -2.44 18.73
CA HIS A 375 9.56 -1.35 17.91
C HIS A 375 9.85 -0.11 18.79
N PRO A 376 10.60 0.90 18.30
CA PRO A 376 10.81 2.15 19.02
C PRO A 376 9.51 2.86 19.38
N ASP A 377 9.54 3.67 20.44
CA ASP A 377 8.39 4.43 20.95
C ASP A 377 8.04 5.61 20.04
N VAL A 378 7.49 5.30 18.87
CA VAL A 378 6.90 6.24 17.93
C VAL A 378 5.46 5.78 17.68
N LYS A 379 4.50 6.53 18.22
CA LYS A 379 3.08 6.17 18.14
C LYS A 379 2.62 6.01 16.68
N PRO A 380 1.66 5.13 16.38
CA PRO A 380 0.96 5.12 15.10
C PRO A 380 0.38 6.50 14.81
N MET A 381 0.30 6.85 13.53
CA MET A 381 -0.26 8.10 13.03
C MET A 381 0.48 9.36 13.53
N ALA A 382 1.74 9.24 13.98
CA ALA A 382 2.54 10.36 14.47
C ALA A 382 2.73 11.49 13.43
N TYR A 383 2.69 11.15 12.15
CA TYR A 383 2.83 12.08 11.03
C TYR A 383 1.52 12.35 10.29
N ALA A 384 0.41 11.80 10.77
CA ALA A 384 -0.90 11.97 10.15
C ALA A 384 -1.46 13.37 10.36
N ASN A 385 -2.55 13.67 9.64
CA ASN A 385 -3.24 14.93 9.81
C ASN A 385 -3.69 15.10 11.28
N SER A 386 -3.51 16.32 11.82
CA SER A 386 -3.91 16.69 13.19
C SER A 386 -5.34 16.29 13.53
N MET A 387 -6.25 16.35 12.55
CA MET A 387 -7.63 15.93 12.76
C MET A 387 -7.76 14.42 12.97
N MET A 388 -6.98 13.60 12.29
CA MET A 388 -7.05 12.14 12.42
C MET A 388 -6.43 11.67 13.74
N SER A 389 -5.39 12.34 14.22
CA SER A 389 -4.81 12.05 15.54
C SER A 389 -5.72 12.47 16.71
N LEU A 390 -6.71 13.34 16.48
CA LEU A 390 -7.72 13.73 17.48
C LEU A 390 -8.89 12.72 17.61
N PHE A 391 -8.96 11.70 16.75
CA PHE A 391 -9.95 10.61 16.84
C PHE A 391 -9.37 9.31 17.41
N GLY A 392 -8.07 9.28 17.71
CA GLY A 392 -7.36 8.15 18.29
C GLY A 392 -7.35 8.14 19.81
#